data_AF-A0A8B8LBG6-F1
#
_entry.id   AF-A0A8B8LBG6-F1
#
_cell.length_a   1.000
_cell.length_b   1.000
_cell.length_c   1.000
_cell.angle_alpha   90.00
_cell.angle_beta   90.00
_cell.angle_gamma   90.00
#
_symmetry.space_group_name_H-M   'P 1'
#
loop_
_entity.id
_entity.type
_entity.pdbx_description
1 polymer ?
#
loop_
_entity_poly.entity_id
_entity_poly.type
_entity_poly.pdbx_seq_one_letter_code
_entity_poly.pdbx_strand_id
1 'polypeptide(L)'
;MEIDKAIRECDDRRLQTKYNNATYVIQRALALYSIEEVAFSFNGGKDSTVLLHLLRAGYFLHKRGKNSANGDLKNFPIRTIYFETPSAFPEINSFTYDTASTYGLQIDTIRLDFKSGLEALLKDKPIRAIFLGVRIGDPTAVGQEQFSPSSPGWPPFMRVNPILDWSYRDVWAFLLTCKVNYCSLYDQGYTSIGSIYDTVPNSLLSISNASNKFKPAYLLADGRLERAGRAKRSSTGGQLRADSNGLTTPDLHKNSMLTASIIAVGDEILFGIVEDQLGPYLCGKLNSVGWSVFQLSVVHNSIDSVAEEVERQKSTSDMVFIYGGVGPLHSDVTLSGIAKAFGVRLAPDEEFEEYLRHIIGDQCTGDRNEMAQLPEGITELLHHEELSVPLIKCQNVIILSATNVLELERQWDCLIELTKSSDLLALLEPYVSKHVTTNLSDVEIAQPLSKLCLEFPDLYIGCYRKARYGSLIVSFKGKDQTRLESAIKALHKKFQPGAFVEMN
;
A
#
# COMPACT_ATOMS: atom_id res chain seq x y z
N MET A 1 -5.40 -22.17 31.24
CA MET A 1 -5.71 -22.65 29.88
C MET A 1 -4.40 -22.70 29.08
N GLU A 2 -4.18 -23.72 28.26
CA GLU A 2 -2.88 -24.00 27.59
C GLU A 2 -2.36 -22.84 26.74
N ILE A 3 -3.20 -22.24 25.90
CA ILE A 3 -2.84 -21.10 25.04
C ILE A 3 -2.34 -19.89 25.86
N ASP A 4 -3.06 -19.53 26.93
CA ASP A 4 -2.70 -18.39 27.79
C ASP A 4 -1.35 -18.61 28.45
N LYS A 5 -1.05 -19.85 28.85
CA LYS A 5 0.25 -20.22 29.39
C LYS A 5 1.35 -20.13 28.33
N ALA A 6 1.13 -20.73 27.14
CA ALA A 6 2.11 -20.74 26.06
C ALA A 6 2.52 -19.33 25.61
N ILE A 7 1.57 -18.40 25.52
CA ILE A 7 1.86 -17.00 25.16
C ILE A 7 2.58 -16.26 26.28
N ARG A 8 2.18 -16.45 27.55
CA ARG A 8 2.87 -15.78 28.68
C ARG A 8 4.32 -16.26 28.86
N GLU A 9 4.61 -17.49 28.48
CA GLU A 9 5.93 -18.10 28.59
C GLU A 9 6.79 -17.89 27.33
N CYS A 10 6.26 -17.33 26.23
CA CYS A 10 7.05 -17.07 25.04
C CYS A 10 7.86 -15.77 25.17
N ASP A 11 9.01 -15.68 24.50
CA ASP A 11 9.85 -14.48 24.51
C ASP A 11 9.37 -13.40 23.50
N ASP A 12 8.37 -13.71 22.68
CA ASP A 12 7.83 -12.80 21.65
C ASP A 12 6.87 -11.78 22.27
N ARG A 13 7.41 -10.61 22.65
CA ARG A 13 6.65 -9.47 23.21
C ARG A 13 5.57 -8.94 22.27
N ARG A 14 5.80 -9.00 20.95
CA ARG A 14 4.80 -8.55 19.96
C ARG A 14 3.60 -9.48 20.01
N LEU A 15 3.83 -10.78 19.98
CA LEU A 15 2.79 -11.79 20.07
C LEU A 15 2.01 -11.70 21.39
N GLN A 16 2.70 -11.48 22.51
CA GLN A 16 2.05 -11.23 23.81
C GLN A 16 1.10 -10.03 23.76
N THR A 17 1.55 -8.92 23.16
CA THR A 17 0.75 -7.70 23.01
C THR A 17 -0.48 -7.94 22.12
N LYS A 18 -0.29 -8.60 20.98
CA LYS A 18 -1.38 -8.98 20.06
C LYS A 18 -2.42 -9.88 20.73
N TYR A 19 -1.96 -10.87 21.50
CA TYR A 19 -2.81 -11.76 22.29
C TYR A 19 -3.61 -11.00 23.36
N ASN A 20 -2.95 -10.13 24.14
CA ASN A 20 -3.61 -9.34 25.19
C ASN A 20 -4.69 -8.42 24.60
N ASN A 21 -4.40 -7.76 23.48
CA ASN A 21 -5.38 -6.91 22.79
C ASN A 21 -6.57 -7.73 22.27
N ALA A 22 -6.34 -8.86 21.61
CA ALA A 22 -7.40 -9.70 21.08
C ALA A 22 -8.30 -10.27 22.19
N THR A 23 -7.70 -10.78 23.27
CA THR A 23 -8.46 -11.29 24.42
C THR A 23 -9.23 -10.19 25.13
N TYR A 24 -8.70 -8.97 25.23
CA TYR A 24 -9.41 -7.80 25.73
C TYR A 24 -10.66 -7.48 24.89
N VAL A 25 -10.55 -7.46 23.56
CA VAL A 25 -11.70 -7.25 22.66
C VAL A 25 -12.78 -8.31 22.88
N ILE A 26 -12.37 -9.57 23.04
CA ILE A 26 -13.29 -10.69 23.33
C ILE A 26 -13.99 -10.48 24.68
N GLN A 27 -13.25 -10.15 25.74
CA GLN A 27 -13.83 -9.90 27.06
C GLN A 27 -14.81 -8.72 27.03
N ARG A 28 -14.51 -7.65 26.27
CA ARG A 28 -15.43 -6.52 26.06
C ARG A 28 -16.71 -6.96 25.38
N ALA A 29 -16.63 -7.75 24.32
CA ALA A 29 -17.82 -8.28 23.65
C ALA A 29 -18.66 -9.15 24.61
N LEU A 30 -18.03 -10.02 25.39
CA LEU A 30 -18.70 -10.86 26.39
C LEU A 30 -19.20 -10.10 27.62
N ALA A 31 -18.81 -8.83 27.79
CA ALA A 31 -19.38 -7.93 28.79
C ALA A 31 -20.63 -7.20 28.25
N LEU A 32 -20.71 -6.99 26.94
CA LEU A 32 -21.82 -6.31 26.26
C LEU A 32 -22.96 -7.26 25.86
N TYR A 33 -22.65 -8.52 25.56
CA TYR A 33 -23.58 -9.51 25.04
C TYR A 33 -23.54 -10.78 25.91
N SER A 34 -24.70 -11.41 26.12
CA SER A 34 -24.75 -12.73 26.77
C SER A 34 -24.16 -13.82 25.86
N ILE A 35 -23.94 -15.02 26.41
CA ILE A 35 -23.37 -16.13 25.63
C ILE A 35 -24.30 -16.59 24.51
N GLU A 36 -25.61 -16.48 24.73
CA GLU A 36 -26.65 -16.81 23.75
C GLU A 36 -26.77 -15.75 22.64
N GLU A 37 -26.34 -14.52 22.92
CA GLU A 37 -26.36 -13.39 21.98
C GLU A 37 -25.11 -13.32 21.09
N VAL A 38 -24.07 -14.13 21.37
CA VAL A 38 -22.84 -14.17 20.57
C VAL A 38 -22.72 -15.43 19.75
N ALA A 39 -22.17 -15.29 18.55
CA ALA A 39 -21.78 -16.41 17.71
C ALA A 39 -20.36 -16.22 17.17
N PHE A 40 -19.76 -17.30 16.67
CA PHE A 40 -18.42 -17.32 16.10
C PHE A 40 -18.48 -17.90 14.68
N SER A 41 -17.97 -17.18 13.68
CA SER A 41 -17.89 -17.71 12.32
C SER A 41 -16.58 -18.49 12.14
N PHE A 42 -16.70 -19.78 11.88
CA PHE A 42 -15.56 -20.68 11.71
C PHE A 42 -15.56 -21.31 10.31
N ASN A 43 -14.41 -21.35 9.65
CA ASN A 43 -14.27 -21.90 8.30
C ASN A 43 -13.05 -22.84 8.15
N GLY A 44 -12.41 -23.23 9.25
CA GLY A 44 -11.20 -24.06 9.25
C GLY A 44 -9.92 -23.38 8.77
N GLY A 45 -10.00 -22.17 8.21
CA GLY A 45 -8.84 -21.38 7.82
C GLY A 45 -7.96 -21.00 9.02
N LYS A 46 -6.70 -20.65 8.76
CA LYS A 46 -5.74 -20.26 9.79
C LYS A 46 -6.26 -19.14 10.70
N ASP A 47 -6.90 -18.12 10.13
CA ASP A 47 -7.34 -16.92 10.85
C ASP A 47 -8.52 -17.22 11.79
N SER A 48 -9.51 -18.00 11.32
CA SER A 48 -10.62 -18.44 12.16
C SER A 48 -10.17 -19.48 13.20
N THR A 49 -9.15 -20.29 12.90
CA THR A 49 -8.53 -21.21 13.86
C THR A 49 -7.85 -20.45 15.00
N VAL A 50 -7.05 -19.42 14.69
CA VAL A 50 -6.49 -18.51 15.71
C VAL A 50 -7.61 -17.91 16.56
N LEU A 51 -8.66 -17.38 15.92
CA LEU A 51 -9.78 -16.78 16.63
C LEU A 51 -10.51 -17.77 17.56
N LEU A 52 -10.70 -19.02 17.16
CA LEU A 52 -11.28 -20.05 18.03
C LEU A 52 -10.49 -20.18 19.34
N HIS A 53 -9.17 -20.28 19.24
CA HIS A 53 -8.29 -20.42 20.39
C HIS A 53 -8.25 -19.16 21.26
N LEU A 54 -8.28 -17.97 20.64
CA LEU A 54 -8.42 -16.70 21.35
C LEU A 54 -9.78 -16.57 22.06
N LEU A 55 -10.87 -17.05 21.45
CA LEU A 55 -12.19 -17.05 22.07
C LEU A 55 -12.25 -17.95 23.30
N ARG A 56 -11.67 -19.15 23.21
CA ARG A 56 -11.50 -20.05 24.37
C ARG A 56 -10.72 -19.35 25.49
N ALA A 57 -9.68 -18.59 25.13
CA ALA A 57 -8.87 -17.80 26.06
C ALA A 57 -9.66 -16.67 26.73
N GLY A 58 -10.21 -15.77 25.93
CA GLY A 58 -10.98 -14.63 26.40
C GLY A 58 -12.18 -15.05 27.23
N TYR A 59 -12.86 -16.14 26.86
CA TYR A 59 -13.95 -16.71 27.65
C TYR A 59 -13.49 -17.22 29.01
N PHE A 60 -12.39 -17.98 29.05
CA PHE A 60 -11.81 -18.46 30.31
C PHE A 60 -11.43 -17.29 31.24
N LEU A 61 -10.78 -16.25 30.68
CA LEU A 61 -10.39 -15.05 31.41
C LEU A 61 -11.60 -14.26 31.92
N HIS A 62 -12.64 -14.10 31.09
CA HIS A 62 -13.91 -13.46 31.46
C HIS A 62 -14.60 -14.16 32.63
N LYS A 63 -14.69 -15.50 32.58
CA LYS A 63 -15.29 -16.30 33.67
C LYS A 63 -14.50 -16.21 34.97
N ARG A 64 -13.17 -16.27 34.90
CA ARG A 64 -12.29 -16.15 36.07
C ARG A 64 -12.47 -14.81 36.79
N GLY A 65 -12.66 -13.72 36.03
CA GLY A 65 -12.93 -12.39 36.60
C GLY A 65 -14.28 -12.26 37.33
N LYS A 66 -15.23 -13.18 37.11
CA LYS A 66 -16.58 -13.16 37.70
C LYS A 66 -16.77 -14.11 38.91
N ASN A 67 -15.69 -14.66 39.50
CA ASN A 67 -15.73 -15.53 40.69
C ASN A 67 -16.73 -16.72 40.61
N SER A 68 -17.04 -17.23 39.42
CA SER A 68 -17.88 -18.44 39.29
C SER A 68 -17.02 -19.70 39.31
N ALA A 69 -17.35 -20.62 40.23
CA ALA A 69 -16.66 -21.89 40.45
C ALA A 69 -16.55 -22.75 39.17
N ASN A 70 -15.47 -23.54 39.12
CA ASN A 70 -15.06 -24.47 38.06
C ASN A 70 -16.23 -25.12 37.30
N GLY A 71 -16.69 -24.46 36.24
CA GLY A 71 -17.52 -25.07 35.22
C GLY A 71 -16.66 -25.93 34.30
N ASP A 72 -17.18 -27.08 33.90
CA ASP A 72 -16.52 -28.05 33.02
C ASP A 72 -16.05 -27.35 31.72
N LEU A 73 -14.73 -27.16 31.59
CA LEU A 73 -14.09 -26.43 30.48
C LEU A 73 -14.13 -27.20 29.15
N LYS A 74 -14.74 -28.39 29.14
CA LYS A 74 -14.77 -29.27 27.98
C LYS A 74 -15.65 -28.76 26.83
N ASN A 75 -16.70 -28.00 27.12
CA ASN A 75 -17.61 -27.52 26.08
C ASN A 75 -17.39 -26.04 25.78
N PHE A 76 -17.05 -25.73 24.52
CA PHE A 76 -17.03 -24.36 24.03
C PHE A 76 -18.48 -23.86 23.88
N PRO A 77 -18.90 -22.86 24.68
CA PRO A 77 -20.32 -22.54 24.81
C PRO A 77 -20.82 -21.55 23.76
N ILE A 78 -19.92 -20.95 22.99
CA ILE A 78 -20.28 -20.00 21.94
C ILE A 78 -20.69 -20.80 20.70
N ARG A 79 -21.89 -20.49 20.20
CA ARG A 79 -22.42 -21.06 18.97
C ARG A 79 -21.50 -20.77 17.79
N THR A 80 -21.23 -21.79 16.99
CA THR A 80 -20.31 -21.70 15.85
C THR A 80 -21.10 -21.78 14.55
N ILE A 81 -20.92 -20.79 13.68
CA ILE A 81 -21.55 -20.71 12.37
C ILE A 81 -20.56 -21.24 11.35
N TYR A 82 -20.98 -22.22 10.54
CA TYR A 82 -20.18 -22.75 9.45
C TYR A 82 -20.96 -22.68 8.13
N PHE A 83 -20.43 -21.95 7.15
CA PHE A 83 -20.97 -21.91 5.79
C PHE A 83 -20.33 -23.01 4.96
N GLU A 84 -21.07 -24.09 4.74
CA GLU A 84 -20.60 -25.22 3.95
C GLU A 84 -20.81 -24.93 2.46
N THR A 85 -19.73 -25.03 1.69
CA THR A 85 -19.75 -24.85 0.24
C THR A 85 -19.22 -26.09 -0.47
N PRO A 86 -19.86 -26.57 -1.56
CA PRO A 86 -19.33 -27.66 -2.38
C PRO A 86 -17.98 -27.35 -3.03
N SER A 87 -17.61 -26.06 -3.09
CA SER A 87 -16.36 -25.59 -3.69
C SER A 87 -15.18 -25.52 -2.72
N ALA A 88 -15.37 -25.92 -1.45
CA ALA A 88 -14.31 -25.97 -0.46
C ALA A 88 -13.41 -27.20 -0.67
N PHE A 89 -12.15 -27.09 -0.28
CA PHE A 89 -11.23 -28.22 -0.28
C PHE A 89 -11.69 -29.31 0.71
N PRO A 90 -11.63 -30.61 0.36
CA PRO A 90 -11.95 -31.68 1.30
C PRO A 90 -11.14 -31.60 2.61
N GLU A 91 -9.87 -31.17 2.54
CA GLU A 91 -8.97 -31.03 3.67
C GLU A 91 -9.42 -29.94 4.64
N ILE A 92 -9.91 -28.80 4.14
CA ILE A 92 -10.43 -27.72 5.01
C ILE A 92 -11.75 -28.12 5.66
N ASN A 93 -12.59 -28.88 4.93
CA ASN A 93 -13.83 -29.43 5.47
C ASN A 93 -13.56 -30.45 6.58
N SER A 94 -12.68 -31.43 6.33
CA SER A 94 -12.27 -32.42 7.34
C SER A 94 -11.72 -31.72 8.57
N PHE A 95 -10.77 -30.81 8.38
CA PHE A 95 -10.18 -30.06 9.48
C PHE A 95 -11.23 -29.29 10.30
N THR A 96 -12.23 -28.68 9.64
CA THR A 96 -13.31 -27.96 10.32
C THR A 96 -14.14 -28.90 11.21
N TYR A 97 -14.56 -30.05 10.68
CA TYR A 97 -15.36 -31.03 11.44
C TYR A 97 -14.56 -31.71 12.55
N ASP A 98 -13.30 -32.05 12.30
CA ASP A 98 -12.40 -32.65 13.29
C ASP A 98 -12.14 -31.68 14.44
N THR A 99 -11.90 -30.39 14.12
CA THR A 99 -11.76 -29.31 15.10
C THR A 99 -13.04 -29.13 15.92
N ALA A 100 -14.20 -29.18 15.25
CA ALA A 100 -15.50 -29.09 15.91
C ALA A 100 -15.72 -30.19 16.95
N SER A 101 -15.41 -31.42 16.57
CA SER A 101 -15.50 -32.59 17.45
C SER A 101 -14.52 -32.48 18.61
N THR A 102 -13.26 -32.14 18.32
CA THR A 102 -12.17 -32.04 19.32
C THR A 102 -12.49 -31.04 20.42
N TYR A 103 -13.11 -29.91 20.08
CA TYR A 103 -13.39 -28.82 21.02
C TYR A 103 -14.86 -28.69 21.43
N GLY A 104 -15.71 -29.66 21.03
CA GLY A 104 -17.13 -29.68 21.38
C GLY A 104 -17.89 -28.44 20.89
N LEU A 105 -17.63 -27.99 19.66
CA LEU A 105 -18.27 -26.81 19.09
C LEU A 105 -19.73 -27.08 18.74
N GLN A 106 -20.64 -26.17 19.12
CA GLN A 106 -22.04 -26.21 18.69
C GLN A 106 -22.17 -25.60 17.29
N ILE A 107 -22.04 -26.41 16.24
CA ILE A 107 -22.06 -25.94 14.85
C ILE A 107 -23.47 -25.84 14.28
N ASP A 108 -23.83 -24.67 13.76
CA ASP A 108 -24.92 -24.47 12.81
C ASP A 108 -24.35 -24.44 11.39
N THR A 109 -24.58 -25.52 10.64
CA THR A 109 -24.16 -25.63 9.24
C THR A 109 -25.18 -24.94 8.33
N ILE A 110 -24.74 -23.92 7.61
CA ILE A 110 -25.54 -23.18 6.64
C ILE A 110 -25.12 -23.57 5.23
N ARG A 111 -26.08 -23.97 4.40
CA ARG A 111 -25.89 -24.37 2.99
C ARG A 111 -26.52 -23.40 1.99
N LEU A 112 -26.95 -22.24 2.47
CA LEU A 112 -27.44 -21.12 1.66
C LEU A 112 -26.29 -20.16 1.35
N ASP A 113 -26.54 -19.17 0.48
CA ASP A 113 -25.63 -18.05 0.34
C ASP A 113 -25.46 -17.29 1.67
N PHE A 114 -24.36 -16.57 1.81
CA PHE A 114 -24.00 -15.90 3.07
C PHE A 114 -25.13 -15.03 3.62
N LYS A 115 -25.76 -14.21 2.76
CA LYS A 115 -26.76 -13.23 3.21
C LYS A 115 -28.04 -13.94 3.64
N SER A 116 -28.62 -14.77 2.78
CA SER A 116 -29.86 -15.49 3.10
C SER A 116 -29.69 -16.42 4.30
N GLY A 117 -28.53 -17.06 4.40
CA GLY A 117 -28.16 -17.91 5.52
C GLY A 117 -28.08 -17.17 6.86
N LEU A 118 -27.40 -16.02 6.88
CA LEU A 118 -27.36 -15.15 8.06
C LEU A 118 -28.74 -14.59 8.40
N GLU A 119 -29.54 -14.16 7.42
CA GLU A 119 -30.90 -13.67 7.65
C GLU A 119 -31.79 -14.73 8.33
N ALA A 120 -31.75 -15.97 7.84
CA ALA A 120 -32.48 -17.08 8.44
C ALA A 120 -32.01 -17.39 9.87
N LEU A 121 -30.69 -17.42 10.10
CA LEU A 121 -30.11 -17.70 11.40
C LEU A 121 -30.47 -16.62 12.44
N LEU A 122 -30.30 -15.34 12.08
CA LEU A 122 -30.56 -14.21 12.97
C LEU A 122 -32.06 -14.02 13.28
N LYS A 123 -32.94 -14.59 12.45
CA LYS A 123 -34.39 -14.65 12.72
C LYS A 123 -34.75 -15.75 13.72
N ASP A 124 -34.04 -16.88 13.68
CA ASP A 124 -34.29 -18.05 14.54
C ASP A 124 -33.58 -17.95 15.90
N LYS A 125 -32.40 -17.32 15.94
CA LYS A 125 -31.53 -17.24 17.12
C LYS A 125 -31.39 -15.79 17.60
N PRO A 126 -31.26 -15.55 18.92
CA PRO A 126 -31.11 -14.21 19.48
C PRO A 126 -29.68 -13.63 19.31
N ILE A 127 -28.99 -13.97 18.21
CA ILE A 127 -27.61 -13.54 17.96
C ILE A 127 -27.61 -12.06 17.63
N ARG A 128 -26.76 -11.31 18.32
CA ARG A 128 -26.58 -9.85 18.15
C ARG A 128 -25.15 -9.49 17.76
N ALA A 129 -24.18 -10.33 18.11
CA ALA A 129 -22.78 -10.12 17.77
C ALA A 129 -22.14 -11.40 17.21
N ILE A 130 -21.31 -11.25 16.19
CA ILE A 130 -20.61 -12.36 15.54
C ILE A 130 -19.12 -12.07 15.54
N PHE A 131 -18.35 -12.96 16.15
CA PHE A 131 -16.89 -12.94 16.09
C PHE A 131 -16.41 -13.43 14.72
N LEU A 132 -15.57 -12.63 14.06
CA LEU A 132 -15.05 -12.87 12.73
C LEU A 132 -13.52 -12.89 12.73
N GLY A 133 -12.94 -13.91 12.09
CA GLY A 133 -11.49 -14.07 11.91
C GLY A 133 -10.98 -13.27 10.72
N VAL A 134 -11.27 -11.97 10.69
CA VAL A 134 -10.92 -11.04 9.60
C VAL A 134 -9.74 -10.18 10.03
N ARG A 135 -8.77 -9.98 9.14
CA ARG A 135 -7.61 -9.09 9.32
C ARG A 135 -7.71 -7.85 8.44
N ILE A 136 -6.94 -6.83 8.80
CA ILE A 136 -6.86 -5.50 8.19
C ILE A 136 -6.72 -5.56 6.67
N GLY A 137 -5.83 -6.46 6.19
CA GLY A 137 -5.53 -6.66 4.76
C GLY A 137 -6.50 -7.59 4.01
N ASP A 138 -7.56 -8.07 4.65
CA ASP A 138 -8.58 -8.83 3.93
C ASP A 138 -9.49 -7.89 3.12
N PRO A 139 -9.90 -8.25 1.88
CA PRO A 139 -10.76 -7.40 1.04
C PRO A 139 -12.08 -7.01 1.69
N THR A 140 -12.56 -7.80 2.64
CA THR A 140 -13.82 -7.53 3.36
C THR A 140 -13.63 -6.58 4.54
N ALA A 141 -12.40 -6.25 4.94
CA ALA A 141 -12.09 -5.49 6.15
C ALA A 141 -12.03 -3.97 5.96
N VAL A 142 -12.11 -3.49 4.71
CA VAL A 142 -12.04 -2.06 4.38
C VAL A 142 -13.08 -1.27 5.19
N GLY A 143 -12.61 -0.27 5.94
CA GLY A 143 -13.45 0.57 6.79
C GLY A 143 -14.01 -0.11 8.05
N GLN A 144 -13.60 -1.34 8.36
CA GLN A 144 -13.99 -2.00 9.61
C GLN A 144 -13.06 -1.63 10.77
N GLU A 145 -13.66 -1.61 11.95
CA GLU A 145 -13.02 -1.49 13.27
C GLU A 145 -13.16 -2.81 14.06
N GLN A 146 -12.62 -2.84 15.28
CA GLN A 146 -12.76 -4.00 16.19
C GLN A 146 -14.24 -4.34 16.48
N PHE A 147 -15.10 -3.32 16.50
CA PHE A 147 -16.55 -3.45 16.57
C PHE A 147 -17.14 -2.66 15.41
N SER A 148 -17.93 -3.31 14.55
CA SER A 148 -18.56 -2.61 13.43
C SER A 148 -19.95 -3.17 13.16
N PRO A 149 -20.98 -2.33 13.01
CA PRO A 149 -22.30 -2.82 12.60
C PRO A 149 -22.18 -3.48 11.22
N SER A 150 -23.05 -4.45 10.91
CA SER A 150 -23.16 -5.02 9.57
C SER A 150 -23.43 -3.93 8.51
N SER A 151 -23.02 -4.20 7.27
CA SER A 151 -23.10 -3.22 6.19
C SER A 151 -24.56 -2.97 5.77
N PRO A 152 -24.91 -1.80 5.20
CA PRO A 152 -26.24 -1.56 4.68
C PRO A 152 -26.70 -2.68 3.72
N GLY A 153 -27.93 -3.16 3.90
CA GLY A 153 -28.49 -4.26 3.11
C GLY A 153 -28.12 -5.67 3.57
N TRP A 154 -27.32 -5.82 4.63
CA TRP A 154 -27.17 -7.08 5.39
C TRP A 154 -28.11 -7.10 6.60
N PRO A 155 -28.47 -8.28 7.14
CA PRO A 155 -29.19 -8.34 8.40
C PRO A 155 -28.40 -7.65 9.52
N PRO A 156 -29.07 -7.01 10.50
CA PRO A 156 -28.41 -6.24 11.54
C PRO A 156 -27.71 -7.15 12.56
N PHE A 157 -26.39 -7.01 12.69
CA PHE A 157 -25.61 -7.60 13.77
C PHE A 157 -24.31 -6.81 13.97
N MET A 158 -23.67 -6.99 15.12
CA MET A 158 -22.35 -6.42 15.41
C MET A 158 -21.25 -7.39 14.95
N ARG A 159 -20.39 -6.96 14.02
CA ARG A 159 -19.12 -7.64 13.74
C ARG A 159 -18.16 -7.37 14.87
N VAL A 160 -17.53 -8.43 15.39
CA VAL A 160 -16.46 -8.32 16.37
C VAL A 160 -15.20 -8.93 15.74
N ASN A 161 -14.15 -8.13 15.58
CA ASN A 161 -12.93 -8.50 14.86
C ASN A 161 -11.70 -8.46 15.81
N PRO A 162 -11.49 -9.46 16.70
CA PRO A 162 -10.41 -9.41 17.70
C PRO A 162 -8.99 -9.44 17.13
N ILE A 163 -8.83 -9.96 15.91
CA ILE A 163 -7.54 -10.08 15.24
C ILE A 163 -7.41 -9.09 14.07
N LEU A 164 -8.22 -8.02 14.06
CA LEU A 164 -8.25 -7.10 12.92
C LEU A 164 -6.86 -6.56 12.61
N ASP A 165 -6.09 -6.14 13.61
CA ASP A 165 -4.75 -5.57 13.43
C ASP A 165 -3.63 -6.62 13.34
N TRP A 166 -3.96 -7.92 13.27
CA TRP A 166 -2.94 -8.97 13.16
C TRP A 166 -2.41 -9.07 11.73
N SER A 167 -1.11 -9.33 11.61
CA SER A 167 -0.47 -9.61 10.32
C SER A 167 -0.51 -11.10 9.96
N TYR A 168 0.04 -11.43 8.78
CA TYR A 168 0.28 -12.82 8.40
C TYR A 168 1.26 -13.53 9.35
N ARG A 169 2.31 -12.82 9.78
CA ARG A 169 3.32 -13.32 10.71
C ARG A 169 2.72 -13.55 12.09
N ASP A 170 1.91 -12.62 12.60
CA ASP A 170 1.26 -12.75 13.92
C ASP A 170 0.40 -14.02 14.00
N VAL A 171 -0.34 -14.32 12.93
CA VAL A 171 -1.17 -15.54 12.82
C VAL A 171 -0.29 -16.80 12.92
N TRP A 172 0.79 -16.87 12.15
CA TRP A 172 1.67 -18.04 12.19
C TRP A 172 2.48 -18.14 13.48
N ALA A 173 2.99 -17.02 13.99
CA ALA A 173 3.68 -16.95 15.28
C ALA A 173 2.79 -17.50 16.39
N PHE A 174 1.50 -17.12 16.41
CA PHE A 174 0.53 -17.69 17.35
C PHE A 174 0.35 -19.19 17.17
N LEU A 175 0.04 -19.65 15.96
CA LEU A 175 -0.25 -21.06 15.68
C LEU A 175 0.94 -21.97 16.06
N LEU A 176 2.16 -21.56 15.68
CA LEU A 176 3.38 -22.31 15.95
C LEU A 176 3.77 -22.27 17.43
N THR A 177 3.77 -21.08 18.06
CA THR A 177 4.11 -20.92 19.48
C THR A 177 3.16 -21.71 20.37
N CYS A 178 1.87 -21.67 20.05
CA CYS A 178 0.84 -22.39 20.81
C CYS A 178 0.69 -23.86 20.42
N LYS A 179 1.42 -24.34 19.41
CA LYS A 179 1.30 -25.69 18.85
C LYS A 179 -0.14 -26.06 18.49
N VAL A 180 -0.85 -25.10 17.89
CA VAL A 180 -2.24 -25.27 17.45
C VAL A 180 -2.23 -26.00 16.10
N ASN A 181 -3.03 -27.07 16.01
CA ASN A 181 -3.24 -27.76 14.74
C ASN A 181 -3.94 -26.83 13.74
N TYR A 182 -3.52 -26.90 12.48
CA TYR A 182 -4.10 -26.15 11.37
C TYR A 182 -4.27 -27.07 10.15
N CYS A 183 -5.04 -26.62 9.14
CA CYS A 183 -5.29 -27.41 7.94
C CYS A 183 -4.00 -27.76 7.18
N SER A 184 -3.86 -29.02 6.78
CA SER A 184 -2.64 -29.56 6.14
C SER A 184 -2.31 -28.94 4.78
N LEU A 185 -3.26 -28.25 4.13
CA LEU A 185 -3.00 -27.50 2.89
C LEU A 185 -1.94 -26.40 3.11
N TYR A 186 -1.87 -25.83 4.31
CA TYR A 186 -0.85 -24.83 4.61
C TYR A 186 0.57 -25.42 4.57
N ASP A 187 0.78 -26.69 4.93
CA ASP A 187 2.08 -27.35 4.80
C ASP A 187 2.45 -27.65 3.34
N GLN A 188 1.46 -27.62 2.44
CA GLN A 188 1.61 -27.86 1.00
C GLN A 188 1.79 -26.55 0.20
N GLY A 189 2.06 -25.43 0.87
CA GLY A 189 2.36 -24.14 0.25
C GLY A 189 1.14 -23.28 -0.10
N TYR A 190 -0.07 -23.67 0.29
CA TYR A 190 -1.23 -22.79 0.19
C TYR A 190 -1.16 -21.72 1.26
N THR A 191 -1.03 -20.45 0.89
CA THR A 191 -0.93 -19.33 1.85
C THR A 191 -2.28 -18.70 2.16
N SER A 192 -3.24 -18.85 1.25
CA SER A 192 -4.64 -18.44 1.38
C SER A 192 -5.55 -19.54 0.82
N ILE A 193 -6.59 -19.97 1.53
CA ILE A 193 -7.48 -21.07 1.12
C ILE A 193 -8.86 -20.51 0.73
N GLY A 194 -9.30 -20.80 -0.49
CA GLY A 194 -10.47 -20.21 -1.14
C GLY A 194 -11.31 -21.35 -1.70
N SER A 195 -11.74 -21.24 -2.96
CA SER A 195 -12.37 -22.39 -3.62
C SER A 195 -11.34 -23.28 -4.31
N ILE A 196 -11.69 -24.54 -4.54
CA ILE A 196 -10.89 -25.48 -5.33
C ILE A 196 -10.66 -25.00 -6.78
N TYR A 197 -11.43 -24.03 -7.26
CA TYR A 197 -11.36 -23.52 -8.64
C TYR A 197 -10.39 -22.35 -8.81
N ASP A 198 -10.13 -21.59 -7.75
CA ASP A 198 -9.41 -20.31 -7.82
C ASP A 198 -8.17 -20.27 -6.92
N THR A 199 -7.78 -21.42 -6.35
CA THR A 199 -6.74 -21.50 -5.33
C THR A 199 -5.66 -22.48 -5.74
N VAL A 200 -4.42 -21.99 -5.83
CA VAL A 200 -3.21 -22.76 -6.08
C VAL A 200 -2.16 -22.49 -4.99
N PRO A 201 -1.17 -23.38 -4.80
CA PRO A 201 -0.04 -23.10 -3.91
C PRO A 201 0.69 -21.82 -4.33
N ASN A 202 1.27 -21.12 -3.35
CA ASN A 202 2.01 -19.88 -3.60
C ASN A 202 3.34 -20.19 -4.30
N SER A 203 3.56 -19.64 -5.49
CA SER A 203 4.75 -19.91 -6.30
C SER A 203 6.06 -19.50 -5.62
N LEU A 204 6.02 -18.51 -4.72
CA LEU A 204 7.17 -18.05 -3.93
C LEU A 204 7.65 -19.09 -2.92
N LEU A 205 6.82 -20.09 -2.62
CA LEU A 205 7.18 -21.21 -1.74
C LEU A 205 7.69 -22.42 -2.52
N SER A 206 7.81 -22.34 -3.85
CA SER A 206 8.30 -23.45 -4.66
C SER A 206 9.76 -23.81 -4.32
N ILE A 207 10.05 -25.11 -4.29
CA ILE A 207 11.41 -25.61 -4.02
C ILE A 207 12.11 -25.82 -5.37
N SER A 208 13.09 -24.96 -5.68
CA SER A 208 14.00 -25.12 -6.81
C SER A 208 14.64 -26.51 -6.73
N ASN A 209 14.33 -27.39 -7.70
CA ASN A 209 14.78 -28.80 -7.87
C ASN A 209 13.70 -29.88 -7.72
N ALA A 210 12.44 -29.55 -7.44
CA ALA A 210 11.35 -30.53 -7.51
C ALA A 210 10.07 -29.91 -8.11
N SER A 211 9.57 -30.49 -9.21
CA SER A 211 8.25 -30.13 -9.73
C SER A 211 7.19 -30.45 -8.66
N ASN A 212 6.31 -29.49 -8.38
CA ASN A 212 5.18 -29.58 -7.44
C ASN A 212 5.51 -29.80 -5.95
N LYS A 213 6.70 -29.41 -5.46
CA LYS A 213 6.96 -29.34 -4.01
C LYS A 213 7.05 -27.89 -3.54
N PHE A 214 6.34 -27.60 -2.46
CA PHE A 214 6.29 -26.28 -1.85
C PHE A 214 6.72 -26.35 -0.38
N LYS A 215 7.32 -25.26 0.09
CA LYS A 215 7.56 -24.99 1.50
C LYS A 215 6.23 -24.70 2.21
N PRO A 216 6.11 -24.97 3.52
CA PRO A 216 4.94 -24.58 4.30
C PRO A 216 4.65 -23.08 4.26
N ALA A 217 3.38 -22.72 4.42
CA ALA A 217 2.86 -21.36 4.32
C ALA A 217 3.53 -20.38 5.28
N TYR A 218 3.87 -20.81 6.50
CA TYR A 218 4.57 -19.98 7.49
C TYR A 218 6.00 -19.58 7.08
N LEU A 219 6.54 -20.13 5.98
CA LEU A 219 7.83 -19.72 5.40
C LEU A 219 7.70 -18.65 4.31
N LEU A 220 6.50 -18.10 4.07
CA LEU A 220 6.32 -16.97 3.16
C LEU A 220 6.95 -15.72 3.78
N ALA A 221 7.96 -15.16 3.12
CA ALA A 221 8.70 -14.00 3.63
C ALA A 221 7.86 -12.72 3.66
N ASP A 222 7.13 -12.44 2.57
CA ASP A 222 6.26 -11.26 2.46
C ASP A 222 4.79 -11.65 2.60
N GLY A 223 4.18 -11.28 3.73
CA GLY A 223 2.77 -11.50 4.02
C GLY A 223 1.81 -10.79 3.07
N ARG A 224 2.22 -9.70 2.40
CA ARG A 224 1.40 -8.99 1.40
C ARG A 224 1.08 -9.89 0.20
N LEU A 225 1.97 -10.85 -0.06
CA LEU A 225 1.84 -11.83 -1.15
C LEU A 225 1.07 -13.08 -0.72
N GLU A 226 0.40 -13.07 0.44
CA GLU A 226 -0.43 -14.18 0.93
C GLU A 226 -1.44 -14.68 -0.11
N ARG A 227 -2.02 -13.76 -0.89
CA ARG A 227 -3.06 -14.08 -1.89
C ARG A 227 -2.52 -14.27 -3.31
N ALA A 228 -1.21 -14.32 -3.50
CA ALA A 228 -0.59 -14.52 -4.82
C ALA A 228 -1.01 -15.85 -5.49
N GLY A 229 -1.36 -16.87 -4.69
CA GLY A 229 -1.92 -18.15 -5.16
C GLY A 229 -3.41 -18.11 -5.54
N ARG A 230 -4.02 -16.93 -5.73
CA ARG A 230 -5.42 -16.80 -6.18
C ARG A 230 -5.48 -16.52 -7.68
N ALA A 231 -6.21 -17.34 -8.43
CA ALA A 231 -6.52 -17.03 -9.82
C ALA A 231 -7.43 -15.79 -9.90
N LYS A 232 -7.03 -14.77 -10.68
CA LYS A 232 -7.93 -13.65 -11.01
C LYS A 232 -9.12 -14.23 -11.79
N ARG A 233 -10.35 -14.06 -11.29
CA ARG A 233 -11.56 -14.32 -12.10
C ARG A 233 -11.45 -13.49 -13.38
N SER A 234 -11.28 -14.12 -14.54
CA SER A 234 -11.61 -13.44 -15.80
C SER A 234 -13.11 -13.18 -15.76
N SER A 235 -13.51 -11.92 -15.72
CA SER A 235 -14.91 -11.54 -15.87
C SER A 235 -15.38 -11.92 -17.28
N THR A 236 -15.91 -13.12 -17.45
CA THR A 236 -16.74 -13.48 -18.59
C THR A 236 -18.12 -12.85 -18.38
N GLY A 237 -18.22 -11.55 -18.65
CA GLY A 237 -19.46 -10.82 -18.86
C GLY A 237 -19.38 -10.20 -20.25
N GLY A 238 -20.28 -10.62 -21.15
CA GLY A 238 -20.18 -10.38 -22.58
C GLY A 238 -20.04 -8.91 -22.96
N GLN A 239 -18.94 -8.58 -23.64
CA GLN A 239 -18.88 -7.43 -24.54
C GLN A 239 -19.12 -7.93 -25.96
N LEU A 240 -20.14 -7.35 -26.57
CA LEU A 240 -20.45 -7.46 -27.99
C LEU A 240 -19.16 -7.27 -28.81
N ARG A 241 -18.88 -8.25 -29.67
CA ARG A 241 -17.85 -8.14 -30.71
C ARG A 241 -18.23 -6.98 -31.62
N ALA A 242 -17.52 -5.87 -31.48
CA ALA A 242 -17.34 -4.93 -32.57
C ALA A 242 -16.14 -5.44 -33.37
N ASP A 243 -16.42 -5.91 -34.59
CA ASP A 243 -15.40 -6.19 -35.59
C ASP A 243 -14.55 -4.94 -35.80
N SER A 244 -13.33 -4.93 -35.27
CA SER A 244 -12.30 -3.97 -35.64
C SER A 244 -11.42 -4.65 -36.68
N ASN A 245 -11.58 -4.18 -37.91
CA ASN A 245 -10.76 -4.57 -39.05
C ASN A 245 -9.28 -4.44 -38.70
N GLY A 246 -8.52 -5.46 -39.07
CA GLY A 246 -7.08 -5.48 -38.99
C GLY A 246 -6.48 -4.24 -39.67
N LEU A 247 -5.91 -3.39 -38.83
CA LEU A 247 -4.81 -2.52 -39.20
C LEU A 247 -3.75 -2.75 -38.12
N THR A 248 -2.69 -3.48 -38.48
CA THR A 248 -1.44 -3.50 -37.74
C THR A 248 -1.02 -2.05 -37.48
N THR A 249 -1.26 -1.57 -36.26
CA THR A 249 -0.81 -0.25 -35.81
C THR A 249 0.67 -0.39 -35.45
N PRO A 250 1.58 0.34 -36.12
CA PRO A 250 2.96 0.42 -35.67
C PRO A 250 3.01 1.17 -34.33
N ASP A 251 3.87 0.71 -33.42
CA ASP A 251 4.25 1.30 -32.13
C ASP A 251 3.81 2.76 -31.90
N LEU A 252 2.74 2.95 -31.14
CA LEU A 252 2.24 4.26 -30.70
C LEU A 252 3.03 4.88 -29.52
N HIS A 253 4.10 4.23 -29.04
CA HIS A 253 4.88 4.70 -27.89
C HIS A 253 5.97 5.73 -28.20
N LYS A 254 6.09 6.21 -29.44
CA LYS A 254 7.25 7.04 -29.82
C LYS A 254 7.17 8.55 -29.52
N ASN A 255 6.13 9.08 -28.84
CA ASN A 255 6.07 10.53 -28.59
C ASN A 255 5.17 11.08 -27.47
N SER A 256 4.69 10.29 -26.49
CA SER A 256 3.97 10.88 -25.34
C SER A 256 4.94 11.48 -24.32
N MET A 257 4.77 12.76 -23.98
CA MET A 257 5.56 13.44 -22.96
C MET A 257 5.09 12.99 -21.58
N LEU A 258 5.91 12.23 -20.86
CA LEU A 258 5.60 11.85 -19.48
C LEU A 258 5.81 13.03 -18.54
N THR A 259 4.88 13.17 -17.61
CA THR A 259 4.76 14.29 -16.69
C THR A 259 4.98 13.85 -15.26
N ALA A 260 5.79 14.64 -14.54
CA ALA A 260 5.99 14.47 -13.11
C ALA A 260 5.54 15.72 -12.37
N SER A 261 4.99 15.55 -11.17
CA SER A 261 4.81 16.65 -10.22
C SER A 261 5.61 16.40 -8.96
N ILE A 262 6.05 17.49 -8.32
CA ILE A 262 6.84 17.45 -7.11
C ILE A 262 6.09 18.20 -6.01
N ILE A 263 5.98 17.59 -4.84
CA ILE A 263 5.36 18.17 -3.64
C ILE A 263 6.42 18.25 -2.54
N ALA A 264 6.65 19.46 -2.04
CA ALA A 264 7.45 19.71 -0.86
C ALA A 264 6.53 19.90 0.34
N VAL A 265 6.76 19.17 1.44
CA VAL A 265 5.99 19.30 2.68
C VAL A 265 6.89 19.92 3.74
N GLY A 266 6.59 21.15 4.15
CA GLY A 266 7.42 21.87 5.12
C GLY A 266 6.96 23.31 5.36
N ASP A 267 6.45 23.58 6.57
CA ASP A 267 6.09 24.92 7.00
C ASP A 267 7.30 25.87 7.05
N GLU A 268 8.48 25.35 7.38
CA GLU A 268 9.73 26.11 7.41
C GLU A 268 10.13 26.68 6.03
N ILE A 269 9.75 25.99 4.95
CA ILE A 269 9.92 26.48 3.58
C ILE A 269 8.90 27.60 3.32
N LEU A 270 7.63 27.40 3.70
CA LEU A 270 6.57 28.40 3.53
C LEU A 270 6.79 29.67 4.37
N PHE A 271 7.40 29.53 5.54
CA PHE A 271 7.78 30.64 6.41
C PHE A 271 9.06 31.35 5.94
N GLY A 272 9.75 30.83 4.92
CA GLY A 272 11.00 31.39 4.41
C GLY A 272 12.17 31.26 5.38
N ILE A 273 12.10 30.33 6.33
CA ILE A 273 13.18 30.05 7.29
C ILE A 273 14.27 29.24 6.58
N VAL A 274 13.88 28.32 5.70
CA VAL A 274 14.77 27.45 4.93
C VAL A 274 14.46 27.62 3.45
N GLU A 275 15.50 27.70 2.62
CA GLU A 275 15.38 27.70 1.16
C GLU A 275 15.28 26.25 0.65
N ASP A 276 14.28 25.97 -0.18
CA ASP A 276 14.15 24.66 -0.83
C ASP A 276 15.26 24.44 -1.87
N GLN A 277 16.15 23.49 -1.59
CA GLN A 277 17.20 23.03 -2.50
C GLN A 277 16.85 21.71 -3.20
N LEU A 278 15.88 20.95 -2.68
CA LEU A 278 15.54 19.62 -3.14
C LEU A 278 14.64 19.67 -4.38
N GLY A 279 13.62 20.53 -4.36
CA GLY A 279 12.69 20.70 -5.47
C GLY A 279 13.39 21.06 -6.78
N PRO A 280 14.17 22.15 -6.84
CA PRO A 280 14.92 22.53 -8.04
C PRO A 280 15.91 21.46 -8.52
N TYR A 281 16.57 20.77 -7.59
CA TYR A 281 17.50 19.69 -7.92
C TYR A 281 16.79 18.49 -8.55
N LEU A 282 15.67 18.06 -7.95
CA LEU A 282 14.84 16.97 -8.46
C LEU A 282 14.24 17.30 -9.83
N CYS A 283 13.85 18.55 -10.07
CA CYS A 283 13.47 19.02 -11.41
C CYS A 283 14.58 18.76 -12.43
N GLY A 284 15.84 19.06 -12.08
CA GLY A 284 16.99 18.79 -12.94
C GLY A 284 17.16 17.30 -13.25
N LYS A 285 17.08 16.46 -12.22
CA LYS A 285 17.20 14.99 -12.36
C LYS A 285 16.07 14.39 -13.22
N LEU A 286 14.82 14.76 -13.01
CA LEU A 286 13.69 14.30 -13.84
C LEU A 286 13.84 14.70 -15.31
N ASN A 287 14.25 15.95 -15.57
CA ASN A 287 14.52 16.40 -16.93
C ASN A 287 15.68 15.64 -17.59
N SER A 288 16.68 15.22 -16.82
CA SER A 288 17.81 14.42 -17.32
C SER A 288 17.42 13.00 -17.75
N VAL A 289 16.25 12.52 -17.33
CA VAL A 289 15.70 11.21 -17.75
C VAL A 289 14.47 11.35 -18.66
N GLY A 290 14.27 12.54 -19.22
CA GLY A 290 13.25 12.81 -20.23
C GLY A 290 11.83 13.01 -19.69
N TRP A 291 11.67 13.21 -18.37
CA TRP A 291 10.40 13.56 -17.74
C TRP A 291 10.23 15.07 -17.66
N SER A 292 9.05 15.56 -18.02
CA SER A 292 8.71 16.97 -17.88
C SER A 292 8.06 17.22 -16.52
N VAL A 293 8.61 18.15 -15.74
CA VAL A 293 7.96 18.56 -14.49
C VAL A 293 6.81 19.51 -14.81
N PHE A 294 5.59 19.10 -14.45
CA PHE A 294 4.37 19.88 -14.64
C PHE A 294 4.23 20.94 -13.54
N GLN A 295 4.42 20.55 -12.28
CA GLN A 295 4.31 21.45 -11.14
C GLN A 295 5.29 21.05 -10.03
N LEU A 296 5.90 22.06 -9.40
CA LEU A 296 6.51 21.96 -8.08
C LEU A 296 5.66 22.81 -7.13
N SER A 297 5.14 22.20 -6.06
CA SER A 297 4.33 22.86 -5.04
C SER A 297 4.96 22.68 -3.65
N VAL A 298 4.71 23.64 -2.77
CA VAL A 298 5.10 23.57 -1.35
C VAL A 298 3.81 23.67 -0.54
N VAL A 299 3.61 22.75 0.40
CA VAL A 299 2.40 22.65 1.22
C VAL A 299 2.71 22.64 2.72
N HIS A 300 1.70 23.01 3.50
CA HIS A 300 1.76 23.01 4.96
C HIS A 300 1.93 21.60 5.53
N ASN A 301 2.50 21.52 6.74
CA ASN A 301 2.59 20.30 7.55
C ASN A 301 1.21 19.91 8.15
N SER A 302 0.21 19.79 7.28
CA SER A 302 -1.16 19.38 7.61
C SER A 302 -1.58 18.21 6.73
N ILE A 303 -2.23 17.21 7.34
CA ILE A 303 -2.78 16.04 6.64
C ILE A 303 -3.70 16.48 5.50
N ASP A 304 -4.52 17.51 5.71
CA ASP A 304 -5.47 18.00 4.72
C ASP A 304 -4.78 18.65 3.53
N SER A 305 -3.77 19.48 3.79
CA SER A 305 -3.00 20.15 2.74
C SER A 305 -2.22 19.17 1.88
N VAL A 306 -1.58 18.17 2.49
CA VAL A 306 -0.91 17.09 1.74
C VAL A 306 -1.93 16.28 0.96
N ALA A 307 -3.06 15.90 1.57
CA ALA A 307 -4.06 15.07 0.90
C ALA A 307 -4.68 15.77 -0.32
N GLU A 308 -5.03 17.05 -0.21
CA GLU A 308 -5.60 17.83 -1.31
C GLU A 308 -4.62 17.99 -2.48
N GLU A 309 -3.33 18.22 -2.18
CA GLU A 309 -2.29 18.33 -3.19
C GLU A 309 -2.04 16.99 -3.88
N VAL A 310 -1.90 15.90 -3.11
CA VAL A 310 -1.71 14.55 -3.65
C VAL A 310 -2.92 14.14 -4.50
N GLU A 311 -4.15 14.41 -4.08
CA GLU A 311 -5.37 14.13 -4.85
C GLU A 311 -5.35 14.83 -6.22
N ARG A 312 -4.92 16.10 -6.24
CA ARG A 312 -4.83 16.86 -7.48
C ARG A 312 -3.71 16.35 -8.39
N GLN A 313 -2.54 16.07 -7.84
CA GLN A 313 -1.38 15.70 -8.66
C GLN A 313 -1.45 14.26 -9.15
N LYS A 314 -1.98 13.32 -8.36
CA LYS A 314 -2.08 11.90 -8.75
C LYS A 314 -2.97 11.68 -9.97
N SER A 315 -3.89 12.61 -10.27
CA SER A 315 -4.82 12.55 -11.39
C SER A 315 -4.35 13.33 -12.63
N THR A 316 -3.39 14.24 -12.47
CA THR A 316 -2.93 15.15 -13.53
C THR A 316 -1.51 14.84 -14.01
N SER A 317 -0.74 14.06 -13.25
CA SER A 317 0.63 13.69 -13.56
C SER A 317 0.80 12.18 -13.61
N ASP A 318 1.69 11.70 -14.48
CA ASP A 318 2.01 10.28 -14.59
C ASP A 318 2.73 9.77 -13.34
N MET A 319 3.56 10.61 -12.71
CA MET A 319 4.23 10.33 -11.44
C MET A 319 4.23 11.55 -10.53
N VAL A 320 4.13 11.32 -9.22
CA VAL A 320 4.24 12.35 -8.19
C VAL A 320 5.41 12.00 -7.29
N PHE A 321 6.30 12.96 -7.06
CA PHE A 321 7.38 12.84 -6.09
C PHE A 321 7.07 13.74 -4.91
N ILE A 322 7.17 13.22 -3.71
CA ILE A 322 6.91 13.98 -2.49
C ILE A 322 8.07 13.83 -1.53
N TYR A 323 8.49 14.92 -0.91
CA TYR A 323 9.55 14.93 0.10
C TYR A 323 9.19 15.86 1.25
N GLY A 324 9.84 15.65 2.40
CA GLY A 324 9.53 16.35 3.65
C GLY A 324 8.33 15.72 4.39
N GLY A 325 8.19 16.06 5.67
CA GLY A 325 7.10 15.56 6.53
C GLY A 325 7.10 14.04 6.74
N VAL A 326 8.27 13.39 6.73
CA VAL A 326 8.44 11.94 6.97
C VAL A 326 9.36 11.74 8.16
N GLY A 327 8.82 11.18 9.24
CA GLY A 327 9.54 11.00 10.50
C GLY A 327 8.58 10.71 11.67
N PRO A 328 9.09 10.72 12.91
CA PRO A 328 8.30 10.43 14.12
C PRO A 328 7.63 11.66 14.74
N LEU A 329 7.82 12.86 14.20
CA LEU A 329 7.30 14.08 14.80
C LEU A 329 5.83 14.28 14.42
N HIS A 330 5.09 15.00 15.27
CA HIS A 330 3.70 15.37 15.00
C HIS A 330 3.48 16.15 13.70
N SER A 331 4.53 16.81 13.19
CA SER A 331 4.55 17.52 11.91
C SER A 331 4.80 16.61 10.71
N ASP A 332 5.19 15.34 10.93
CA ASP A 332 5.49 14.38 9.88
C ASP A 332 4.20 13.72 9.36
N VAL A 333 3.46 14.47 8.55
CA VAL A 333 2.11 14.13 8.11
C VAL A 333 2.02 13.52 6.71
N THR A 334 3.15 13.35 6.01
CA THR A 334 3.16 13.00 4.57
C THR A 334 2.47 11.67 4.29
N LEU A 335 2.80 10.61 5.03
CA LEU A 335 2.16 9.30 4.87
C LEU A 335 0.66 9.33 5.21
N SER A 336 0.27 10.08 6.24
CA SER A 336 -1.14 10.27 6.60
C SER A 336 -1.92 11.01 5.52
N GLY A 337 -1.33 12.06 4.94
CA GLY A 337 -1.92 12.81 3.84
C GLY A 337 -2.11 11.97 2.58
N ILE A 338 -1.10 11.16 2.23
CA ILE A 338 -1.19 10.19 1.13
C ILE A 338 -2.29 9.17 1.40
N ALA A 339 -2.33 8.58 2.60
CA ALA A 339 -3.38 7.62 2.97
C ALA A 339 -4.78 8.23 2.80
N LYS A 340 -4.96 9.46 3.29
CA LYS A 340 -6.22 10.21 3.14
C LYS A 340 -6.57 10.47 1.67
N ALA A 341 -5.63 10.90 0.84
CA ALA A 341 -5.86 11.11 -0.60
C ALA A 341 -6.29 9.82 -1.31
N PHE A 342 -5.72 8.68 -0.95
CA PHE A 342 -6.12 7.40 -1.54
C PHE A 342 -7.33 6.75 -0.88
N GLY A 343 -7.91 7.36 0.16
CA GLY A 343 -9.05 6.81 0.89
C GLY A 343 -8.72 5.51 1.63
N VAL A 344 -7.45 5.31 1.98
CA VAL A 344 -6.98 4.15 2.74
C VAL A 344 -6.59 4.58 4.15
N ARG A 345 -6.57 3.64 5.09
CA ARG A 345 -6.02 3.89 6.42
C ARG A 345 -4.51 3.67 6.43
N LEU A 346 -3.88 4.21 7.45
CA LEU A 346 -2.54 3.78 7.83
C LEU A 346 -2.61 2.46 8.60
N ALA A 347 -1.68 1.55 8.30
CA ALA A 347 -1.52 0.29 9.00
C ALA A 347 -0.02 0.03 9.25
N PRO A 348 0.35 -0.64 10.36
CA PRO A 348 1.74 -1.05 10.58
C PRO A 348 2.23 -1.97 9.45
N ASP A 349 3.33 -1.59 8.81
CA ASP A 349 4.07 -2.41 7.85
C ASP A 349 5.24 -3.08 8.56
N GLU A 350 5.21 -4.41 8.61
CA GLU A 350 6.18 -5.19 9.38
C GLU A 350 7.57 -5.19 8.78
N GLU A 351 7.65 -5.17 7.44
CA GLU A 351 8.92 -5.15 6.74
C GLU A 351 9.62 -3.82 7.01
N PHE A 352 8.90 -2.72 6.85
CA PHE A 352 9.42 -1.39 7.17
C PHE A 352 9.77 -1.25 8.65
N GLU A 353 8.96 -1.81 9.55
CA GLU A 353 9.25 -1.84 11.00
C GLU A 353 10.59 -2.53 11.30
N GLU A 354 10.92 -3.60 10.57
CA GLU A 354 12.20 -4.31 10.72
C GLU A 354 13.37 -3.43 10.29
N TYR A 355 13.28 -2.74 9.14
CA TYR A 355 14.32 -1.78 8.71
C TYR A 355 14.53 -0.68 9.74
N LEU A 356 13.43 -0.11 10.25
CA LEU A 356 13.52 0.91 11.29
C LEU A 356 14.22 0.37 12.53
N ARG A 357 13.87 -0.84 13.01
CA ARG A 357 14.51 -1.44 14.19
C ARG A 357 16.03 -1.57 14.04
N HIS A 358 16.54 -1.84 12.83
CA HIS A 358 17.98 -1.91 12.57
C HIS A 358 18.68 -0.53 12.66
N ILE A 359 17.96 0.56 12.40
CA ILE A 359 18.50 1.93 12.44
C ILE A 359 18.38 2.54 13.83
N ILE A 360 17.18 2.52 14.41
CA ILE A 360 16.86 3.20 15.69
C ILE A 360 16.99 2.28 16.91
N GLY A 361 17.21 0.98 16.71
CA GLY A 361 17.27 -0.01 17.78
C GLY A 361 15.94 -0.20 18.50
N ASP A 362 15.98 -0.71 19.73
CA ASP A 362 14.80 -0.89 20.60
C ASP A 362 14.35 0.42 21.27
N GLN A 363 14.84 1.60 20.84
CA GLN A 363 14.51 2.89 21.46
C GLN A 363 13.13 3.43 21.07
N CYS A 364 12.28 2.65 20.41
CA CYS A 364 10.87 2.99 20.19
C CYS A 364 10.16 3.15 21.53
N THR A 365 9.94 4.39 21.96
CA THR A 365 9.18 4.69 23.18
C THR A 365 7.68 4.54 22.90
N GLY A 366 7.14 3.34 23.08
CA GLY A 366 5.69 3.07 22.99
C GLY A 366 5.35 1.68 22.46
N ASP A 367 4.07 1.29 22.56
CA ASP A 367 3.58 -0.03 22.09
C ASP A 367 3.47 -0.14 20.55
N ARG A 368 3.68 0.97 19.81
CA ARG A 368 3.59 1.05 18.34
C ARG A 368 4.65 1.98 17.78
N ASN A 369 5.35 1.54 16.73
CA ASN A 369 6.23 2.39 15.95
C ASN A 369 5.38 3.17 14.92
N GLU A 370 5.08 4.44 15.20
CA GLU A 370 4.27 5.29 14.30
C GLU A 370 4.93 5.50 12.93
N MET A 371 6.27 5.47 12.86
CA MET A 371 7.02 5.55 11.61
C MET A 371 6.84 4.31 10.73
N ALA A 372 6.41 3.18 11.31
CA ALA A 372 6.12 1.97 10.57
C ALA A 372 4.69 1.94 10.01
N GLN A 373 3.90 3.00 10.20
CA GLN A 373 2.54 3.05 9.66
C GLN A 373 2.53 3.56 8.22
N LEU A 374 2.18 2.68 7.27
CA LEU A 374 2.16 2.98 5.85
C LEU A 374 0.73 2.90 5.28
N PRO A 375 0.42 3.61 4.17
CA PRO A 375 -0.87 3.52 3.49
C PRO A 375 -1.20 2.08 3.08
N GLU A 376 -2.27 1.53 3.66
CA GLU A 376 -2.59 0.11 3.55
C GLU A 376 -3.01 -0.29 2.12
N GLY A 377 -2.51 -1.43 1.64
CA GLY A 377 -2.94 -2.06 0.38
C GLY A 377 -2.47 -1.38 -0.90
N ILE A 378 -1.79 -0.23 -0.78
CA ILE A 378 -1.25 0.53 -1.92
C ILE A 378 0.26 0.76 -1.85
N THR A 379 0.88 0.41 -0.71
CA THR A 379 2.30 0.64 -0.48
C THR A 379 3.15 -0.48 -1.05
N GLU A 380 4.16 -0.09 -1.81
CA GLU A 380 5.25 -0.89 -2.35
C GLU A 380 6.55 -0.37 -1.75
N LEU A 381 7.33 -1.27 -1.14
CA LEU A 381 8.66 -0.94 -0.63
C LEU A 381 9.70 -1.28 -1.70
N LEU A 382 10.49 -0.28 -2.08
CA LEU A 382 11.52 -0.40 -3.10
C LEU A 382 12.88 -0.57 -2.43
N HIS A 383 13.35 -1.82 -2.38
CA HIS A 383 14.56 -2.19 -1.66
C HIS A 383 15.82 -1.89 -2.47
N HIS A 384 16.83 -1.32 -1.80
CA HIS A 384 18.15 -1.15 -2.39
C HIS A 384 19.22 -1.26 -1.31
N GLU A 385 20.33 -1.95 -1.60
CA GLU A 385 21.39 -2.23 -0.61
C GLU A 385 22.07 -0.96 -0.09
N GLU A 386 22.06 0.11 -0.89
CA GLU A 386 22.62 1.40 -0.49
C GLU A 386 21.68 2.23 0.38
N LEU A 387 20.42 1.84 0.57
CA LEU A 387 19.47 2.60 1.38
C LEU A 387 19.30 1.95 2.74
N SER A 388 19.36 2.77 3.81
CA SER A 388 19.12 2.28 5.17
C SER A 388 17.67 1.85 5.38
N VAL A 389 16.74 2.54 4.72
CA VAL A 389 15.31 2.18 4.61
C VAL A 389 14.91 2.14 3.14
N PRO A 390 14.01 1.24 2.72
CA PRO A 390 13.53 1.21 1.35
C PRO A 390 12.80 2.51 0.98
N LEU A 391 12.81 2.87 -0.31
CA LEU A 391 11.93 3.93 -0.79
C LEU A 391 10.49 3.45 -0.72
N ILE A 392 9.58 4.37 -0.40
CA ILE A 392 8.16 4.05 -0.29
C ILE A 392 7.48 4.56 -1.55
N LYS A 393 6.72 3.68 -2.21
CA LYS A 393 5.88 4.03 -3.35
C LYS A 393 4.43 3.67 -3.04
N CYS A 394 3.53 4.62 -3.21
CA CYS A 394 2.09 4.43 -3.07
C CYS A 394 1.43 4.73 -4.41
N GLN A 395 1.07 3.69 -5.18
CA GLN A 395 0.61 3.84 -6.56
C GLN A 395 1.61 4.65 -7.42
N ASN A 396 1.20 5.79 -7.98
CA ASN A 396 2.05 6.70 -8.75
C ASN A 396 2.69 7.81 -7.89
N VAL A 397 2.78 7.63 -6.58
CA VAL A 397 3.43 8.58 -5.66
C VAL A 397 4.68 7.95 -5.07
N ILE A 398 5.85 8.55 -5.28
CA ILE A 398 7.13 8.15 -4.69
C ILE A 398 7.48 9.12 -3.57
N ILE A 399 7.68 8.56 -2.37
CA ILE A 399 8.10 9.32 -1.19
C ILE A 399 9.62 9.28 -1.08
N LEU A 400 10.23 10.45 -1.03
CA LEU A 400 11.67 10.66 -0.85
C LEU A 400 11.91 11.21 0.56
N SER A 401 12.61 10.44 1.38
CA SER A 401 12.92 10.80 2.78
C SER A 401 14.18 11.65 2.94
N ALA A 402 14.70 12.19 1.83
CA ALA A 402 15.92 12.97 1.82
C ALA A 402 15.75 14.30 2.55
N THR A 403 16.72 14.65 3.40
CA THR A 403 16.79 15.93 4.13
C THR A 403 17.74 16.93 3.49
N ASN A 404 18.58 16.45 2.56
CA ASN A 404 19.58 17.25 1.85
C ASN A 404 19.85 16.69 0.44
N VAL A 405 20.54 17.47 -0.39
CA VAL A 405 20.78 17.14 -1.80
C VAL A 405 21.60 15.85 -1.97
N LEU A 406 22.53 15.55 -1.07
CA LEU A 406 23.35 14.34 -1.14
C LEU A 406 22.49 13.08 -0.91
N GLU A 407 21.61 13.11 0.09
CA GLU A 407 20.64 12.04 0.33
C GLU A 407 19.67 11.89 -0.83
N LEU A 408 19.20 13.00 -1.39
CA LEU A 408 18.31 13.00 -2.55
C LEU A 408 18.98 12.39 -3.78
N GLU A 409 20.24 12.75 -4.04
CA GLU A 409 21.04 12.18 -5.12
C GLU A 409 21.18 10.67 -4.96
N ARG A 410 21.52 10.20 -3.75
CA ARG A 410 21.64 8.77 -3.47
C ARG A 410 20.31 8.03 -3.67
N GLN A 411 19.21 8.57 -3.16
CA GLN A 411 17.87 7.99 -3.33
C GLN A 411 17.46 7.95 -4.81
N TRP A 412 17.77 9.01 -5.56
CA TRP A 412 17.52 9.09 -6.99
C TRP A 412 18.30 8.03 -7.77
N ASP A 413 19.60 7.90 -7.51
CA ASP A 413 20.45 6.93 -8.21
C ASP A 413 19.97 5.49 -7.96
N CYS A 414 19.62 5.16 -6.70
CA CYS A 414 19.01 3.88 -6.35
C CYS A 414 17.69 3.65 -7.12
N LEU A 415 16.83 4.66 -7.21
CA LEU A 415 15.56 4.58 -7.95
C LEU A 415 15.78 4.30 -9.44
N ILE A 416 16.79 4.94 -10.06
CA ILE A 416 17.16 4.71 -11.46
C ILE A 416 17.71 3.29 -11.66
N GLU A 417 18.51 2.77 -10.73
CA GLU A 417 19.00 1.39 -10.81
C GLU A 417 17.87 0.37 -10.70
N LEU A 418 16.94 0.56 -9.76
CA LEU A 418 15.75 -0.27 -9.62
C LEU A 418 14.91 -0.25 -10.89
N THR A 419 14.76 0.92 -11.49
CA THR A 419 14.06 1.12 -12.76
C THR A 419 14.69 0.36 -13.94
N LYS A 420 16.00 0.08 -13.94
CA LYS A 420 16.60 -0.75 -15.01
C LYS A 420 16.14 -2.21 -14.93
N SER A 421 15.74 -2.66 -13.74
CA SER A 421 15.32 -4.03 -13.46
C SER A 421 13.80 -4.20 -13.37
N SER A 422 13.04 -3.11 -13.38
CA SER A 422 11.59 -3.08 -13.18
C SER A 422 10.96 -1.90 -13.90
N ASP A 423 9.72 -2.02 -14.39
CA ASP A 423 9.00 -0.94 -15.08
C ASP A 423 8.48 0.17 -14.13
N LEU A 424 9.31 0.63 -13.17
CA LEU A 424 8.96 1.63 -12.16
C LEU A 424 8.87 3.05 -12.74
N LEU A 425 9.82 3.41 -13.61
CA LEU A 425 9.88 4.69 -14.34
C LEU A 425 10.29 4.41 -15.79
N ALA A 426 9.73 5.15 -16.75
CA ALA A 426 10.25 5.08 -18.11
C ALA A 426 11.54 5.90 -18.22
N LEU A 427 12.65 5.26 -18.56
CA LEU A 427 13.89 5.95 -18.90
C LEU A 427 13.80 6.43 -20.36
N LEU A 428 13.46 7.71 -20.55
CA LEU A 428 13.30 8.31 -21.87
C LEU A 428 14.58 9.02 -22.30
N GLU A 429 14.69 9.30 -23.60
CA GLU A 429 15.77 10.15 -24.12
C GLU A 429 15.76 11.52 -23.40
N PRO A 430 16.92 11.99 -22.92
CA PRO A 430 17.04 13.23 -22.18
C PRO A 430 16.64 14.42 -23.04
N TYR A 431 16.14 15.48 -22.40
CA TYR A 431 15.97 16.75 -23.09
C TYR A 431 17.33 17.37 -23.41
N VAL A 432 17.50 17.75 -24.66
CA VAL A 432 18.60 18.60 -25.10
C VAL A 432 18.20 20.05 -24.86
N SER A 433 19.13 20.84 -24.31
CA SER A 433 18.94 22.29 -24.12
C SER A 433 20.06 23.07 -24.80
N LYS A 434 19.72 24.20 -25.44
CA LYS A 434 20.67 25.19 -25.96
C LYS A 434 20.25 26.59 -25.57
N HIS A 435 21.22 27.46 -25.30
CA HIS A 435 20.98 28.83 -24.86
C HIS A 435 21.72 29.82 -25.76
N VAL A 436 21.02 30.90 -26.12
CA VAL A 436 21.62 32.05 -26.80
C VAL A 436 21.36 33.31 -25.99
N THR A 437 22.28 34.26 -26.06
CA THR A 437 22.19 35.55 -25.37
C THR A 437 22.08 36.69 -26.37
N THR A 438 21.33 37.74 -25.98
CA THR A 438 21.20 38.96 -26.78
C THR A 438 21.07 40.21 -25.91
N ASN A 439 21.48 41.34 -26.45
CA ASN A 439 21.30 42.66 -25.84
C ASN A 439 20.07 43.41 -26.38
N LEU A 440 19.29 42.78 -27.27
CA LEU A 440 18.03 43.33 -27.75
C LEU A 440 17.05 43.55 -26.59
N SER A 441 16.16 44.54 -26.73
CA SER A 441 15.07 44.79 -25.79
C SER A 441 13.96 43.75 -25.93
N ASP A 442 13.14 43.61 -24.88
CA ASP A 442 12.02 42.66 -24.88
C ASP A 442 10.99 42.98 -25.97
N VAL A 443 10.83 44.27 -26.31
CA VAL A 443 9.91 44.74 -27.36
C VAL A 443 10.38 44.30 -28.75
N GLU A 444 11.69 44.38 -29.01
CA GLU A 444 12.27 44.00 -30.30
C GLU A 444 12.16 42.50 -30.56
N ILE A 445 12.25 41.68 -29.51
CA ILE A 445 12.32 40.23 -29.64
C ILE A 445 10.97 39.50 -29.48
N ALA A 446 10.00 40.13 -28.82
CA ALA A 446 8.72 39.49 -28.50
C ALA A 446 7.99 38.92 -29.73
N GLN A 447 7.76 39.74 -30.76
CA GLN A 447 7.02 39.27 -31.94
C GLN A 447 7.79 38.21 -32.75
N PRO A 448 9.12 38.35 -33.00
CA PRO A 448 9.91 37.29 -33.63
C PRO A 448 9.90 35.97 -32.88
N LEU A 449 10.01 35.98 -31.54
CA LEU A 449 9.96 34.76 -30.72
C LEU A 449 8.57 34.11 -30.73
N SER A 450 7.49 34.89 -30.58
CA SER A 450 6.13 34.33 -30.67
C SER A 450 5.88 33.62 -31.99
N LYS A 451 6.38 34.17 -33.11
CA LYS A 451 6.33 33.49 -34.41
C LYS A 451 7.18 32.22 -34.44
N LEU A 452 8.35 32.25 -33.81
CA LEU A 452 9.23 31.10 -33.73
C LEU A 452 8.60 29.94 -32.93
N CYS A 453 7.92 30.23 -31.81
CA CYS A 453 7.19 29.21 -31.05
C CYS A 453 6.10 28.54 -31.89
N LEU A 454 5.44 29.27 -32.79
CA LEU A 454 4.45 28.71 -33.71
C LEU A 454 5.09 27.85 -34.83
N GLU A 455 6.31 28.21 -35.26
CA GLU A 455 7.07 27.46 -36.27
C GLU A 455 7.65 26.13 -35.72
N PHE A 456 7.92 26.08 -34.42
CA PHE A 456 8.53 24.94 -33.71
C PHE A 456 7.71 24.56 -32.47
N PRO A 457 6.45 24.10 -32.63
CA PRO A 457 5.55 23.79 -31.52
C PRO A 457 6.00 22.58 -30.68
N ASP A 458 6.93 21.79 -31.22
CA ASP A 458 7.56 20.63 -30.58
C ASP A 458 8.72 21.01 -29.64
N LEU A 459 9.14 22.28 -29.65
CA LEU A 459 10.21 22.81 -28.80
C LEU A 459 9.65 23.75 -27.73
N TYR A 460 10.23 23.67 -26.53
CA TYR A 460 10.10 24.75 -25.56
C TYR A 460 11.07 25.88 -25.95
N ILE A 461 10.52 27.08 -26.13
CA ILE A 461 11.29 28.30 -26.41
C ILE A 461 10.90 29.33 -25.35
N GLY A 462 11.77 29.52 -24.37
CA GLY A 462 11.58 30.44 -23.25
C GLY A 462 12.60 31.56 -23.25
N CYS A 463 12.31 32.67 -22.59
CA CYS A 463 13.26 33.77 -22.42
C CYS A 463 13.22 34.33 -21.00
N TYR A 464 14.40 34.67 -20.47
CA TYR A 464 14.54 35.27 -19.15
C TYR A 464 15.80 36.14 -19.06
N ARG A 465 15.79 37.13 -18.16
CA ARG A 465 16.98 37.93 -17.81
C ARG A 465 17.38 37.62 -16.37
N LYS A 466 18.68 37.45 -16.12
CA LYS A 466 19.20 37.31 -14.74
C LYS A 466 19.06 38.59 -13.92
N ALA A 467 19.08 39.75 -14.60
CA ALA A 467 18.88 41.06 -14.00
C ALA A 467 18.16 41.98 -15.00
N ARG A 468 17.38 42.97 -14.53
CA ARG A 468 16.58 43.86 -15.40
C ARG A 468 17.38 44.51 -16.53
N TYR A 469 18.64 44.84 -16.29
CA TYR A 469 19.53 45.50 -17.26
C TYR A 469 20.60 44.57 -17.87
N GLY A 470 20.49 43.25 -17.66
CA GLY A 470 21.41 42.26 -18.22
C GLY A 470 20.93 41.71 -19.56
N SER A 471 21.79 40.95 -20.25
CA SER A 471 21.44 40.27 -21.52
C SER A 471 20.25 39.31 -21.34
N LEU A 472 19.41 39.24 -22.37
CA LEU A 472 18.31 38.27 -22.45
C LEU A 472 18.86 36.91 -22.85
N ILE A 473 18.50 35.89 -22.08
CA ILE A 473 18.80 34.50 -22.38
C ILE A 473 17.56 33.89 -23.03
N VAL A 474 17.71 33.41 -24.26
CA VAL A 474 16.69 32.61 -24.95
C VAL A 474 17.11 31.15 -24.85
N SER A 475 16.21 30.33 -24.31
CA SER A 475 16.44 28.91 -24.04
C SER A 475 15.58 28.07 -24.97
N PHE A 476 16.22 27.15 -25.67
CA PHE A 476 15.59 26.17 -26.54
C PHE A 476 15.74 24.80 -25.91
N LYS A 477 14.63 24.06 -25.78
CA LYS A 477 14.64 22.72 -25.18
C LYS A 477 13.72 21.78 -25.93
N GLY A 478 14.16 20.55 -26.16
CA GLY A 478 13.40 19.51 -26.87
C GLY A 478 14.17 18.19 -26.94
N LYS A 479 13.60 17.19 -27.62
CA LYS A 479 14.23 15.86 -27.77
C LYS A 479 15.12 15.74 -29.02
N ASP A 480 14.89 16.57 -30.04
CA ASP A 480 15.64 16.52 -31.31
C ASP A 480 16.65 17.69 -31.43
N GLN A 481 17.93 17.35 -31.31
CA GLN A 481 19.06 18.27 -31.50
C GLN A 481 19.01 19.03 -32.84
N THR A 482 18.68 18.35 -33.94
CA THR A 482 18.65 18.93 -35.29
C THR A 482 17.53 19.98 -35.39
N ARG A 483 16.43 19.72 -34.69
CA ARG A 483 15.31 20.65 -34.59
C ARG A 483 15.68 21.91 -33.81
N LEU A 484 16.37 21.76 -32.67
CA LEU A 484 16.88 22.90 -31.90
C LEU A 484 17.79 23.78 -32.75
N GLU A 485 18.73 23.18 -33.48
CA GLU A 485 19.64 23.93 -34.37
C GLU A 485 18.90 24.65 -35.49
N SER A 486 17.84 24.05 -36.01
CA SER A 486 16.97 24.67 -37.02
C SER A 486 16.24 25.89 -36.45
N ALA A 487 15.72 25.79 -35.22
CA ALA A 487 15.04 26.89 -34.54
C ALA A 487 16.00 28.05 -34.23
N ILE A 488 17.21 27.76 -33.75
CA ILE A 488 18.24 28.79 -33.48
C ILE A 488 18.66 29.48 -34.78
N LYS A 489 18.89 28.72 -35.86
CA LYS A 489 19.18 29.30 -37.19
C LYS A 489 18.02 30.16 -37.71
N ALA A 490 16.78 29.74 -37.50
CA ALA A 490 15.59 30.51 -37.87
C ALA A 490 15.49 31.81 -37.06
N LEU A 491 15.83 31.78 -35.76
CA LEU A 491 15.91 32.98 -34.93
C LEU A 491 16.98 33.94 -35.45
N HIS A 492 18.20 33.47 -35.71
CA HIS A 492 19.30 34.31 -36.19
C HIS A 492 18.97 35.00 -37.53
N LYS A 493 18.24 34.34 -38.43
CA LYS A 493 17.81 34.91 -39.72
C LYS A 493 16.85 36.10 -39.58
N LYS A 494 16.14 36.23 -38.44
CA LYS A 494 15.18 37.30 -38.19
C LYS A 494 15.86 38.61 -37.74
N PHE A 495 17.17 38.59 -37.48
CA PHE A 495 17.93 39.73 -36.94
C PHE A 495 19.26 39.94 -37.67
N GLN A 496 19.92 41.06 -37.39
CA GLN A 496 21.25 41.37 -37.94
C GLN A 496 22.31 40.37 -37.42
N PRO A 497 23.35 40.06 -38.21
CA PRO A 497 24.45 39.20 -37.75
C PRO A 497 25.06 39.71 -36.44
N GLY A 498 25.31 38.81 -35.48
CA GLY A 498 25.89 39.15 -34.18
C GLY A 498 24.88 39.63 -33.12
N ALA A 499 23.58 39.68 -33.44
CA ALA A 499 22.54 40.00 -32.45
C ALA A 499 22.41 38.92 -31.35
N PHE A 500 22.85 37.69 -31.62
CA PHE A 500 22.81 36.57 -30.69
C PHE A 500 24.19 35.92 -30.57
N VAL A 501 24.53 35.50 -29.35
CA VAL A 501 25.76 34.77 -29.03
C VAL A 501 25.38 33.47 -28.34
N GLU A 502 25.84 32.33 -28.86
CA GLU A 502 25.66 31.03 -28.20
C GLU A 502 26.39 31.02 -26.85
N MET A 503 25.72 30.54 -25.81
CA MET A 503 26.35 30.25 -24.53
C MET A 503 26.93 28.84 -24.59
N ASN A 504 28.18 28.70 -24.17
CA ASN A 504 28.81 27.39 -23.97
C ASN A 504 28.16 26.63 -22.80
#